data_AF-A0A8B8CY20-F1
#
_entry.id   AF-A0A8B8CY20-F1
#
_cell.length_a   1.000
_cell.length_b   1.000
_cell.length_c   1.000
_cell.angle_alpha   90.00
_cell.angle_beta   90.00
_cell.angle_gamma   90.00
#
_symmetry.space_group_name_H-M   'P 1'
#
loop_
_entity.id
_entity.type
_entity.pdbx_description
1 polymer ?
#
loop_
_entity_poly.entity_id
_entity_poly.type
_entity_poly.pdbx_seq_one_letter_code
_entity_poly.pdbx_strand_id
1 'polypeptide(L)'
;MSIIQVTGSGGRVQSDRTPFYGGRVPPEISILIKPLSKCDKQTVGKILQLIVSSMEGKPVSHEQFKKISNENLTEQTLSIIYSGLYSLLKRAIRLPLTSLKPEMFKEDMNELQIPNEFQEDIGSVVFGARRPRIEHEILVSRPRLPKLDQLKWRVDVAISTSVLNRVLEPTISMEMKLSNGKIHMFEVPVAQFHQLRYNVAYVLKEMEDLEKKSILKIQD
;
A
#
# COMPACT_ATOMS: atom_id res chain seq x y z
N MET A 1 0.36 -21.66 33.65
CA MET A 1 -0.29 -20.68 32.76
C MET A 1 -0.80 -21.45 31.55
N SER A 2 -2.07 -21.85 31.56
CA SER A 2 -2.69 -22.65 30.50
C SER A 2 -2.82 -21.84 29.22
N ILE A 3 -2.31 -22.40 28.11
CA ILE A 3 -2.54 -21.87 26.77
C ILE A 3 -3.90 -22.38 26.31
N ILE A 4 -4.85 -21.46 26.19
CA ILE A 4 -6.19 -21.73 25.69
C ILE A 4 -6.08 -21.99 24.18
N GLN A 5 -6.26 -23.25 23.76
CA GLN A 5 -6.49 -23.59 22.36
C GLN A 5 -7.90 -23.15 21.97
N VAL A 6 -8.00 -22.16 21.08
CA VAL A 6 -9.24 -21.80 20.41
C VAL A 6 -9.46 -22.82 19.30
N THR A 7 -10.35 -23.78 19.53
CA THR A 7 -10.80 -24.74 18.52
C THR A 7 -11.73 -24.04 17.52
N GLY A 8 -11.20 -23.77 16.32
CA GLY A 8 -12.01 -23.36 15.17
C GLY A 8 -12.77 -24.54 14.58
N SER A 9 -14.09 -24.42 14.52
CA SER A 9 -15.02 -25.36 13.90
C SER A 9 -14.76 -25.51 12.40
N GLY A 10 -14.48 -26.75 11.95
CA GLY A 10 -14.89 -27.31 10.67
C GLY A 10 -14.56 -26.51 9.40
N GLY A 11 -13.38 -26.71 8.84
CA GLY A 11 -13.00 -26.32 7.48
C GLY A 11 -11.66 -26.96 7.12
N ARG A 12 -11.47 -27.33 5.84
CA ARG A 12 -10.25 -27.97 5.30
C ARG A 12 -8.99 -27.38 5.94
N VAL A 13 -8.02 -28.24 6.26
CA VAL A 13 -6.68 -27.88 6.76
C VAL A 13 -6.15 -26.70 5.94
N GLN A 14 -6.29 -25.48 6.46
CA GLN A 14 -5.75 -24.29 5.84
C GLN A 14 -4.24 -24.43 5.91
N SER A 15 -3.56 -24.29 4.79
CA SER A 15 -2.14 -23.92 4.83
C SER A 15 -2.02 -22.76 5.80
N ASP A 16 -1.01 -22.77 6.66
CA ASP A 16 -0.72 -21.77 7.71
C ASP A 16 -0.33 -20.37 7.12
N ARG A 17 -0.85 -20.07 5.94
CA ARG A 17 -0.53 -18.99 5.03
C ARG A 17 -1.80 -18.19 4.78
N THR A 18 -1.69 -16.87 4.90
CA THR A 18 -2.76 -15.94 4.52
C THR A 18 -2.79 -15.80 2.99
N PRO A 19 -3.94 -16.05 2.32
CA PRO A 19 -4.09 -15.83 0.88
C PRO A 19 -3.86 -14.37 0.47
N PHE A 20 -3.56 -14.11 -0.81
CA PHE A 20 -3.28 -12.73 -1.26
C PHE A 20 -4.46 -11.77 -1.10
N TYR A 21 -5.69 -12.29 -1.10
CA TYR A 21 -6.91 -11.52 -0.91
C TYR A 21 -7.22 -11.23 0.58
N GLY A 22 -6.46 -11.81 1.52
CA GLY A 22 -6.58 -11.64 2.96
C GLY A 22 -7.36 -12.76 3.66
N GLY A 23 -7.54 -12.65 4.99
CA GLY A 23 -8.21 -13.67 5.80
C GLY A 23 -9.72 -13.83 5.57
N ARG A 24 -10.35 -12.93 4.79
CA ARG A 24 -11.74 -13.04 4.33
C ARG A 24 -11.83 -12.59 2.89
N VAL A 25 -12.63 -13.32 2.09
CA VAL A 25 -12.91 -12.95 0.71
C VAL A 25 -13.70 -11.63 0.68
N PRO A 26 -13.21 -10.60 -0.03
CA PRO A 26 -13.92 -9.32 -0.19
C PRO A 26 -15.27 -9.50 -0.90
N PRO A 27 -16.30 -8.72 -0.55
CA PRO A 27 -17.62 -8.85 -1.15
C PRO A 27 -17.61 -8.56 -2.66
N GLU A 28 -16.74 -7.66 -3.13
CA GLU A 28 -16.62 -7.36 -4.56
C GLU A 28 -16.12 -8.56 -5.35
N ILE A 29 -15.22 -9.35 -4.75
CA ILE A 29 -14.64 -10.56 -5.36
C ILE A 29 -15.65 -11.71 -5.30
N SER A 30 -16.42 -11.85 -4.22
CA SER A 30 -17.42 -12.91 -4.12
C SER A 30 -18.58 -12.72 -5.10
N ILE A 31 -19.03 -11.49 -5.32
CA ILE A 31 -20.11 -11.17 -6.26
C ILE A 31 -19.64 -11.34 -7.72
N LEU A 32 -18.36 -11.09 -8.01
CA LEU A 32 -17.76 -11.23 -9.35
C LEU A 32 -17.85 -12.65 -9.93
N ILE A 33 -17.77 -13.70 -9.08
CA ILE A 33 -17.62 -15.09 -9.55
C ILE A 33 -18.78 -15.52 -10.47
N LYS A 34 -20.03 -15.17 -10.12
CA LYS A 34 -21.22 -15.60 -10.88
C LYS A 34 -21.37 -14.89 -12.23
N PRO A 35 -21.15 -13.56 -12.35
CA PRO A 35 -21.13 -12.89 -13.64
C PRO A 35 -19.94 -13.25 -14.51
N LEU A 36 -18.77 -13.47 -13.89
CA LEU A 36 -17.54 -13.77 -14.62
C LEU A 36 -17.64 -15.09 -15.39
N SER A 37 -18.26 -16.13 -14.81
CA SER A 37 -18.45 -17.43 -15.47
C SER A 37 -19.42 -17.41 -16.67
N LYS A 38 -20.18 -16.32 -16.84
CA LYS A 38 -21.09 -16.14 -17.98
C LYS A 38 -20.50 -15.27 -19.09
N CYS A 39 -19.33 -14.67 -18.86
CA CYS A 39 -18.68 -13.77 -19.80
C CYS A 39 -17.70 -14.51 -20.71
N ASP A 40 -17.52 -14.00 -21.92
CA ASP A 40 -16.54 -14.51 -22.86
C ASP A 40 -15.13 -13.94 -22.57
N LYS A 41 -14.11 -14.71 -22.97
CA LYS A 41 -12.70 -14.33 -22.79
C LYS A 41 -12.31 -13.01 -23.47
N GLN A 42 -12.91 -12.67 -24.61
CA GLN A 42 -12.58 -11.43 -25.30
C GLN A 42 -13.08 -10.20 -24.52
N THR A 43 -14.31 -10.26 -24.00
CA THR A 43 -14.87 -9.20 -23.16
C THR A 43 -14.08 -9.03 -21.87
N VAL A 44 -13.72 -10.12 -21.19
CA VAL A 44 -12.87 -10.05 -19.97
C VAL A 44 -11.50 -9.44 -20.30
N GLY A 45 -10.89 -9.82 -21.42
CA GLY A 45 -9.63 -9.23 -21.87
C GLY A 45 -9.71 -7.72 -22.10
N LYS A 46 -10.80 -7.21 -22.70
CA LYS A 46 -11.05 -5.76 -22.86
C LYS A 46 -11.23 -5.07 -21.51
N ILE A 47 -11.94 -5.69 -20.56
CA ILE A 47 -12.12 -5.16 -19.20
C ILE A 47 -10.78 -5.09 -18.47
N LEU A 48 -9.95 -6.15 -18.55
CA LEU A 48 -8.61 -6.16 -17.97
C LEU A 48 -7.73 -5.06 -18.57
N GLN A 49 -7.74 -4.86 -19.89
CA GLN A 49 -7.01 -3.76 -20.53
C GLN A 49 -7.46 -2.38 -20.03
N LEU A 50 -8.77 -2.21 -19.83
CA LEU A 50 -9.34 -0.98 -19.27
C LEU A 50 -8.88 -0.76 -17.82
N ILE A 51 -8.92 -1.81 -16.99
CA ILE A 51 -8.45 -1.78 -15.60
C ILE A 51 -6.97 -1.42 -15.55
N VAL A 52 -6.12 -2.07 -16.35
CA VAL A 52 -4.68 -1.78 -16.33
C VAL A 52 -4.41 -0.35 -16.78
N SER A 53 -5.14 0.15 -17.78
CA SER A 53 -5.02 1.55 -18.20
C SER A 53 -5.44 2.52 -17.08
N SER A 54 -6.49 2.17 -16.32
CA SER A 54 -6.91 2.93 -15.13
C SER A 54 -5.86 2.92 -14.02
N MET A 55 -5.24 1.76 -13.76
CA MET A 55 -4.19 1.60 -12.76
C MET A 55 -2.88 2.31 -13.14
N GLU A 56 -2.66 2.54 -14.44
CA GLU A 56 -1.58 3.40 -14.98
C GLU A 56 -1.94 4.91 -14.97
N GLY A 57 -3.06 5.31 -14.35
CA GLY A 57 -3.41 6.71 -14.16
C GLY A 57 -4.21 7.33 -15.32
N LYS A 58 -4.61 6.56 -16.33
CA LYS A 58 -5.49 7.07 -17.41
C LYS A 58 -6.94 7.11 -16.93
N PRO A 59 -7.66 8.23 -17.08
CA PRO A 59 -9.05 8.32 -16.65
C PRO A 59 -9.91 7.36 -17.47
N VAL A 60 -10.79 6.62 -16.78
CA VAL A 60 -11.76 5.74 -17.43
C VAL A 60 -13.00 6.56 -17.79
N SER A 61 -13.32 6.62 -19.08
CA SER A 61 -14.47 7.39 -19.58
C SER A 61 -15.70 6.52 -19.76
N HIS A 62 -16.90 7.08 -19.58
CA HIS A 62 -18.17 6.37 -19.81
C HIS A 62 -18.28 5.79 -21.24
N GLU A 63 -17.65 6.43 -22.23
CA GLU A 63 -17.61 5.90 -23.60
C GLU A 63 -16.89 4.55 -23.72
N GLN A 64 -15.86 4.31 -22.90
CA GLN A 64 -15.13 3.04 -22.89
C GLN A 64 -15.99 1.92 -22.30
N PHE A 65 -16.79 2.24 -21.26
CA PHE A 65 -17.79 1.32 -20.71
C PHE A 65 -18.87 0.98 -21.75
N LYS A 66 -19.39 1.99 -22.47
CA LYS A 66 -20.39 1.76 -23.52
C LYS A 66 -19.89 0.90 -24.68
N LYS A 67 -18.61 1.01 -25.05
CA LYS A 67 -17.99 0.19 -26.12
C LYS A 67 -17.83 -1.29 -25.73
N ILE A 68 -17.84 -1.60 -24.43
CA ILE A 68 -17.70 -2.98 -23.91
C ILE A 68 -19.08 -3.58 -23.59
N SER A 69 -20.06 -2.73 -23.28
CA SER A 69 -21.44 -3.19 -23.08
C SER A 69 -22.02 -3.74 -24.39
N ASN A 70 -22.51 -4.97 -24.33
CA ASN A 70 -23.23 -5.67 -25.39
C ASN A 70 -24.60 -6.08 -24.86
N GLU A 71 -25.50 -6.59 -25.71
CA GLU A 71 -26.85 -7.02 -25.30
C GLU A 71 -26.85 -8.04 -24.14
N ASN A 72 -25.83 -8.90 -24.06
CA ASN A 72 -25.67 -9.89 -22.98
C ASN A 72 -25.00 -9.34 -21.71
N LEU A 73 -24.44 -8.13 -21.74
CA LEU A 73 -23.70 -7.52 -20.64
C LEU A 73 -24.26 -6.14 -20.28
N THR A 74 -25.18 -6.13 -19.32
CA THR A 74 -25.74 -4.89 -18.77
C THR A 74 -24.67 -4.04 -18.08
N GLU A 75 -24.83 -2.71 -18.09
CA GLU A 75 -23.88 -1.76 -17.48
C GLU A 75 -23.64 -2.03 -15.98
N GLN A 76 -24.67 -2.50 -15.27
CA GLN A 76 -24.57 -2.94 -13.88
C GLN A 76 -23.67 -4.16 -13.72
N THR A 77 -23.85 -5.18 -14.58
CA THR A 77 -23.02 -6.40 -14.56
C THR A 77 -21.57 -6.08 -14.90
N LEU A 78 -21.35 -5.21 -15.89
CA LEU A 78 -20.02 -4.72 -16.26
C LEU A 78 -19.34 -3.98 -15.09
N SER A 79 -20.08 -3.15 -14.35
CA SER A 79 -19.56 -2.44 -13.17
C SER A 79 -19.19 -3.39 -12.03
N ILE A 80 -20.00 -4.43 -11.79
CA ILE A 80 -19.69 -5.50 -10.83
C ILE A 80 -18.39 -6.19 -11.26
N ILE A 81 -18.27 -6.59 -12.52
CA ILE A 81 -17.09 -7.29 -13.02
C ILE A 81 -15.84 -6.40 -12.93
N TYR A 82 -15.95 -5.16 -13.37
CA TYR A 82 -14.87 -4.18 -13.30
C TYR A 82 -14.40 -3.97 -11.86
N SER A 83 -15.31 -3.73 -10.92
CA SER A 83 -14.96 -3.47 -9.52
C SER A 83 -14.35 -4.69 -8.82
N GLY A 84 -14.87 -5.89 -9.10
CA GLY A 84 -14.33 -7.14 -8.56
C GLY A 84 -12.92 -7.42 -9.08
N LEU A 85 -12.70 -7.34 -10.40
CA LEU A 85 -11.39 -7.55 -11.01
C LEU A 85 -10.39 -6.47 -10.60
N TYR A 86 -10.81 -5.21 -10.53
CA TYR A 86 -9.97 -4.12 -10.03
C TYR A 86 -9.54 -4.36 -8.58
N SER A 87 -10.46 -4.77 -7.70
CA SER A 87 -10.15 -5.09 -6.29
C SER A 87 -9.19 -6.27 -6.18
N LEU A 88 -9.41 -7.33 -6.97
CA LEU A 88 -8.54 -8.51 -7.05
C LEU A 88 -7.11 -8.14 -7.46
N LEU A 89 -6.97 -7.44 -8.60
CA LEU A 89 -5.66 -7.01 -9.12
C LEU A 89 -4.97 -6.04 -8.17
N LYS A 90 -5.69 -5.08 -7.58
CA LYS A 90 -5.14 -4.13 -6.61
C LYS A 90 -4.58 -4.83 -5.37
N ARG A 91 -5.21 -5.92 -4.91
CA ARG A 91 -4.71 -6.72 -3.78
C ARG A 91 -3.48 -7.52 -4.17
N ALA A 92 -3.49 -8.16 -5.34
CA ALA A 92 -2.35 -8.93 -5.83
C ALA A 92 -1.12 -8.06 -6.09
N ILE A 93 -1.29 -6.88 -6.70
CA ILE A 93 -0.19 -5.95 -7.03
C ILE A 93 0.38 -5.26 -5.79
N ARG A 94 -0.40 -5.12 -4.71
CA ARG A 94 0.09 -4.58 -3.43
C ARG A 94 1.12 -5.47 -2.74
N LEU A 95 1.12 -6.76 -3.02
CA LEU A 95 2.11 -7.69 -2.47
C LEU A 95 3.36 -7.68 -3.34
N PRO A 96 4.56 -7.61 -2.75
CA PRO A 96 5.80 -7.70 -3.52
C PRO A 96 5.93 -9.08 -4.18
N LEU A 97 6.62 -9.13 -5.32
CA LEU A 97 6.87 -10.37 -6.08
C LEU A 97 7.68 -11.40 -5.27
N THR A 98 8.41 -10.96 -4.26
CA THR A 98 9.13 -11.83 -3.32
C THR A 98 8.20 -12.65 -2.44
N SER A 99 7.03 -12.12 -2.10
CA SER A 99 6.02 -12.79 -1.27
C SER A 99 4.97 -13.53 -2.10
N LEU A 100 4.54 -12.95 -3.22
CA LEU A 100 3.50 -13.55 -4.07
C LEU A 100 4.13 -14.38 -5.19
N LYS A 101 4.22 -15.70 -5.00
CA LYS A 101 4.72 -16.61 -6.04
C LYS A 101 3.61 -17.00 -7.03
N PRO A 102 3.92 -17.27 -8.31
CA PRO A 102 2.91 -17.66 -9.30
C PRO A 102 2.08 -18.90 -8.92
N GLU A 103 2.72 -19.92 -8.34
CA GLU A 103 2.00 -21.14 -7.91
C GLU A 103 1.01 -20.87 -6.78
N MET A 104 1.46 -20.06 -5.80
CA MET A 104 0.63 -19.62 -4.68
C MET A 104 -0.56 -18.81 -5.16
N PHE A 105 -0.35 -17.94 -6.16
CA PHE A 105 -1.40 -17.16 -6.78
C PHE A 105 -2.43 -18.05 -7.50
N LYS A 106 -2.00 -19.07 -8.24
CA LYS A 106 -2.91 -20.03 -8.90
C LYS A 106 -3.75 -20.80 -7.90
N GLU A 107 -3.17 -21.27 -6.79
CA GLU A 107 -3.91 -21.92 -5.69
C GLU A 107 -5.01 -21.02 -5.14
N ASP A 108 -4.67 -19.76 -4.83
CA ASP A 108 -5.63 -18.79 -4.29
C ASP A 108 -6.75 -18.48 -5.31
N MET A 109 -6.44 -18.43 -6.61
CA MET A 109 -7.44 -18.23 -7.68
C MET A 109 -8.39 -19.42 -7.84
N ASN A 110 -7.89 -20.65 -7.64
CA ASN A 110 -8.71 -21.86 -7.62
C ASN A 110 -9.62 -21.91 -6.39
N GLU A 111 -9.14 -21.47 -5.23
CA GLU A 111 -9.94 -21.35 -4.01
C GLU A 111 -11.09 -20.33 -4.18
N LEU A 112 -10.81 -19.22 -4.88
CA LEU A 112 -11.82 -18.24 -5.27
C LEU A 112 -12.80 -18.71 -6.36
N GLN A 113 -12.63 -19.94 -6.88
CA GLN A 113 -13.45 -20.51 -7.95
C GLN A 113 -13.45 -19.66 -9.24
N ILE A 114 -12.35 -18.97 -9.53
CA ILE A 114 -12.21 -18.19 -10.76
C ILE A 114 -11.93 -19.16 -11.93
N PRO A 115 -12.68 -19.07 -13.05
CA PRO A 115 -12.49 -19.96 -14.20
C PRO A 115 -11.05 -19.95 -14.74
N ASN A 116 -10.50 -21.15 -14.99
CA ASN A 116 -9.11 -21.35 -15.44
C ASN A 116 -8.77 -20.56 -16.73
N GLU A 117 -9.76 -20.36 -17.59
CA GLU A 117 -9.64 -19.59 -18.83
C GLU A 117 -9.18 -18.14 -18.65
N PHE A 118 -9.46 -17.54 -17.48
CA PHE A 118 -9.08 -16.16 -17.15
C PHE A 118 -7.85 -16.08 -16.25
N GLN A 119 -7.43 -17.18 -15.62
CA GLN A 119 -6.33 -17.17 -14.65
C GLN A 119 -5.00 -16.76 -15.30
N GLU A 120 -4.73 -17.22 -16.52
CA GLU A 120 -3.52 -16.83 -17.25
C GLU A 120 -3.49 -15.35 -17.60
N ASP A 121 -4.61 -14.81 -18.09
CA ASP A 121 -4.73 -13.40 -18.46
C ASP A 121 -4.56 -12.50 -17.22
N ILE A 122 -5.20 -12.85 -16.10
CA ILE A 122 -5.06 -12.13 -14.82
C ILE A 122 -3.61 -12.26 -14.30
N GLY A 123 -3.02 -13.45 -14.37
CA GLY A 123 -1.63 -13.69 -13.99
C GLY A 123 -0.64 -12.85 -14.80
N SER A 124 -0.89 -12.68 -16.11
CA SER A 124 -0.07 -11.83 -16.98
C SER A 124 -0.09 -10.36 -16.57
N VAL A 125 -1.19 -9.88 -15.98
CA VAL A 125 -1.28 -8.51 -15.45
C VAL A 125 -0.50 -8.38 -14.15
N VAL A 126 -0.61 -9.37 -13.26
CA VAL A 126 0.03 -9.35 -11.93
C VAL A 126 1.55 -9.54 -12.01
N PHE A 127 2.03 -10.38 -12.93
CA PHE A 127 3.44 -10.76 -13.06
C PHE A 127 4.12 -10.23 -14.33
N GLY A 128 3.39 -9.56 -15.21
CA GLY A 128 3.91 -9.11 -16.50
C GLY A 128 4.65 -7.78 -16.47
N ALA A 129 5.14 -7.39 -17.66
CA ALA A 129 6.01 -6.22 -17.86
C ALA A 129 5.36 -4.86 -17.56
N ARG A 130 4.03 -4.79 -17.43
CA ARG A 130 3.32 -3.54 -17.09
C ARG A 130 3.32 -3.23 -15.60
N ARG A 131 3.60 -4.23 -14.74
CA ARG A 131 3.58 -4.09 -13.28
C ARG A 131 4.43 -2.92 -12.75
N PRO A 132 5.69 -2.69 -13.18
CA PRO A 132 6.49 -1.59 -12.66
C PRO A 132 5.88 -0.21 -12.93
N ARG A 133 5.17 -0.04 -14.06
CA ARG A 133 4.47 1.22 -14.37
C ARG A 133 3.29 1.45 -13.44
N ILE A 134 2.52 0.39 -13.16
CA ILE A 134 1.41 0.43 -12.20
C ILE A 134 1.93 0.75 -10.79
N GLU A 135 3.01 0.10 -10.36
CA GLU A 135 3.64 0.35 -9.06
C GLU A 135 4.14 1.79 -8.95
N HIS A 136 4.79 2.32 -9.99
CA HIS A 136 5.21 3.72 -10.03
C HIS A 136 4.03 4.68 -9.85
N GLU A 137 2.93 4.48 -10.59
CA GLU A 137 1.75 5.33 -10.49
C GLU A 137 1.11 5.24 -9.09
N ILE A 138 1.03 4.04 -8.51
CA ILE A 138 0.57 3.86 -7.14
C ILE A 138 1.48 4.61 -6.15
N LEU A 139 2.80 4.60 -6.36
CA LEU A 139 3.75 5.31 -5.51
C LEU A 139 3.61 6.83 -5.62
N VAL A 140 3.33 7.36 -6.79
CA VAL A 140 3.14 8.80 -7.02
C VAL A 140 1.79 9.27 -6.46
N SER A 141 0.70 8.54 -6.75
CA SER A 141 -0.66 8.90 -6.36
C SER A 141 -1.04 8.57 -4.91
N ARG A 142 -0.20 7.85 -4.16
CA ARG A 142 -0.53 7.47 -2.78
C ARG A 142 -0.67 8.70 -1.86
N PRO A 143 -1.66 8.71 -0.95
CA PRO A 143 -1.70 9.71 0.11
C PRO A 143 -0.45 9.57 0.98
N ARG A 144 0.23 10.69 1.23
CA ARG A 144 1.44 10.75 2.07
C ARG A 144 1.23 11.75 3.19
N LEU A 145 1.78 11.45 4.36
CA LEU A 145 1.91 12.45 5.41
C LEU A 145 2.92 13.53 4.97
N PRO A 146 2.77 14.77 5.46
CA PRO A 146 3.78 15.80 5.23
C PRO A 146 5.15 15.32 5.68
N LYS A 147 6.15 15.53 4.84
CA LYS A 147 7.55 15.16 5.12
C LYS A 147 8.32 16.38 5.61
N LEU A 148 9.41 16.13 6.30
CA LEU A 148 10.41 17.16 6.61
C LEU A 148 11.23 17.45 5.34
N ASP A 149 11.08 18.64 4.77
CA ASP A 149 11.84 19.06 3.58
C ASP A 149 13.15 19.75 3.96
N GLN A 150 13.11 20.60 4.99
CA GLN A 150 14.28 21.34 5.46
C GLN A 150 14.20 21.58 6.96
N LEU A 151 15.35 21.44 7.63
CA LEU A 151 15.52 21.79 9.03
C LEU A 151 16.69 22.77 9.14
N LYS A 152 16.46 23.96 9.70
CA LYS A 152 17.50 24.91 10.07
C LYS A 152 17.50 25.09 11.58
N TRP A 153 18.67 25.34 12.15
CA TRP A 153 18.80 25.60 13.58
C TRP A 153 19.85 26.67 13.83
N ARG A 154 19.67 27.41 14.93
CA ARG A 154 20.61 28.40 15.45
C ARG A 154 20.72 28.20 16.96
N VAL A 155 21.92 28.30 17.49
CA VAL A 155 22.17 28.33 18.95
C VAL A 155 22.44 29.76 19.34
N ASP A 156 21.63 30.27 20.25
CA ASP A 156 21.75 31.59 20.83
C ASP A 156 22.32 31.45 22.24
N VAL A 157 23.27 32.31 22.60
CA VAL A 157 23.88 32.34 23.93
C VAL A 157 23.70 33.73 24.51
N ALA A 158 22.87 33.85 25.54
CA ALA A 158 22.73 35.11 26.27
C ALA A 158 23.92 35.28 27.23
N ILE A 159 24.60 36.43 27.14
CA ILE A 159 25.73 36.77 28.03
C ILE A 159 25.24 37.82 29.03
N SER A 160 24.97 37.41 30.28
CA SER A 160 24.70 38.35 31.38
C SER A 160 26.02 38.76 32.05
N THR A 161 26.34 40.06 32.03
CA THR A 161 27.55 40.63 32.64
C THR A 161 27.34 41.07 34.09
N SER A 162 26.13 40.94 34.65
CA SER A 162 25.83 41.32 36.03
C SER A 162 26.40 40.33 37.04
N VAL A 163 26.98 40.85 38.12
CA VAL A 163 27.77 40.10 39.12
C VAL A 163 26.94 39.09 39.93
N LEU A 164 25.60 39.23 39.96
CA LEU A 164 24.75 38.44 40.86
C LEU A 164 24.29 37.08 40.31
N ASN A 165 24.31 36.87 38.99
CA ASN A 165 24.01 35.57 38.39
C ASN A 165 24.46 35.52 36.93
N ARG A 166 25.69 35.03 36.69
CA ARG A 166 26.20 34.76 35.34
C ARG A 166 25.56 33.49 34.82
N VAL A 167 24.37 33.60 34.24
CA VAL A 167 23.70 32.48 33.59
C VAL A 167 23.98 32.57 32.09
N LEU A 168 24.86 31.68 31.62
CA LEU A 168 25.05 31.36 30.21
C LEU A 168 24.05 30.25 29.89
N GLU A 169 22.80 30.61 29.63
CA GLU A 169 21.79 29.65 29.17
C GLU A 169 21.76 29.68 27.64
N PRO A 170 22.26 28.63 26.96
CA PRO A 170 22.11 28.51 25.53
C PRO A 170 20.69 28.08 25.19
N THR A 171 20.09 28.74 24.20
CA THR A 171 18.79 28.35 23.66
C THR A 171 18.92 28.01 22.17
N ILE A 172 18.12 27.04 21.71
CA ILE A 172 18.21 26.52 20.34
C ILE A 172 16.94 26.92 19.59
N SER A 173 17.07 27.82 18.62
CA SER A 173 15.98 28.16 17.71
C SER A 173 15.97 27.20 16.53
N MET A 174 14.84 26.54 16.26
CA MET A 174 14.66 25.61 15.14
C MET A 174 13.59 26.09 14.16
N GLU A 175 13.85 25.93 12.87
CA GLU A 175 12.93 26.17 11.77
C GLU A 175 12.76 24.87 10.97
N MET A 176 11.52 24.37 10.92
CA MET A 176 11.12 23.18 10.18
C MET A 176 10.22 23.56 9.01
N LYS A 177 10.67 23.25 7.79
CA LYS A 177 9.87 23.37 6.57
C LYS A 177 9.33 22.00 6.19
N LEU A 178 8.01 21.89 6.06
CA LEU A 178 7.32 20.67 5.66
C LEU A 178 6.98 20.68 4.17
N SER A 179 6.78 19.49 3.59
CA SER A 179 6.43 19.29 2.18
C SER A 179 5.09 19.88 1.75
N ASN A 180 4.24 20.26 2.70
CA ASN A 180 2.98 20.97 2.46
C ASN A 180 3.15 22.50 2.47
N GLY A 181 4.39 22.99 2.51
CA GLY A 181 4.72 24.41 2.54
C GLY A 181 4.61 25.06 3.92
N LYS A 182 4.15 24.34 4.96
CA LYS A 182 4.09 24.87 6.32
C LYS A 182 5.49 25.01 6.91
N ILE A 183 5.73 26.13 7.57
CA ILE A 183 6.95 26.43 8.29
C ILE A 183 6.62 26.52 9.78
N HIS A 184 7.33 25.75 10.59
CA HIS A 184 7.21 25.76 12.04
C HIS A 184 8.51 26.30 12.65
N MET A 185 8.42 27.37 13.43
CA MET A 185 9.53 27.90 14.19
C MET A 185 9.26 27.71 15.67
N PHE A 186 10.23 27.15 16.39
CA PHE A 186 10.09 26.90 17.82
C PHE A 186 11.46 26.90 18.51
N GLU A 187 11.46 27.24 19.79
CA GLU A 187 12.63 27.24 20.65
C GLU A 187 12.70 25.93 21.43
N VAL A 188 13.91 25.37 21.52
CA VAL A 188 14.18 24.08 22.15
C VAL A 188 15.22 24.27 23.25
N PRO A 189 14.83 24.10 24.53
CA PRO A 189 15.79 24.04 25.63
C PRO A 189 16.76 22.87 25.47
N VAL A 190 17.99 23.00 25.99
CA VAL A 190 19.04 21.96 25.87
C VAL A 190 18.56 20.58 26.33
N ALA A 191 17.82 20.51 27.44
CA ALA A 191 17.28 19.24 27.95
C ALA A 191 16.34 18.57 26.93
N GLN A 192 15.44 19.34 26.31
CA GLN A 192 14.52 18.85 25.28
C GLN A 192 15.26 18.46 23.99
N PHE A 193 16.33 19.17 23.65
CA PHE A 193 17.18 18.81 22.53
C PHE A 193 17.86 17.45 22.73
N HIS A 194 18.39 17.18 23.92
CA HIS A 194 18.96 15.87 24.24
C HIS A 194 17.93 14.75 24.20
N GLN A 195 16.70 15.01 24.66
CA GLN A 195 15.60 14.07 24.55
C GLN A 195 15.23 13.80 23.09
N LEU A 196 15.11 14.84 22.26
CA LEU A 196 14.87 14.72 20.83
C LEU A 196 15.97 13.89 20.14
N ARG A 197 17.24 14.19 20.43
CA ARG A 197 18.40 13.44 19.90
C ARG A 197 18.32 11.96 20.24
N TYR A 198 18.04 11.64 21.51
CA TYR A 198 17.90 10.26 21.96
C TYR A 198 16.75 9.55 21.24
N ASN A 199 15.57 10.18 21.17
CA ASN A 199 14.39 9.59 20.52
C ASN A 199 14.61 9.35 19.03
N VAL A 200 15.24 10.30 18.33
CA VAL A 200 15.58 10.14 16.91
C VAL A 200 16.56 8.98 16.72
N ALA A 201 17.61 8.89 17.53
CA ALA A 201 18.56 7.78 17.46
C ALA A 201 17.89 6.43 17.76
N TYR A 202 16.97 6.39 18.73
CA TYR A 202 16.19 5.19 19.06
C TYR A 202 15.31 4.75 17.88
N VAL A 203 14.55 5.66 17.27
CA VAL A 203 13.73 5.36 16.09
C VAL A 203 14.58 4.87 14.92
N LEU A 204 15.73 5.49 14.66
CA LEU A 204 16.64 5.05 13.60
C LEU A 204 17.15 3.63 13.84
N LYS A 205 17.50 3.30 15.10
CA LYS A 205 17.91 1.94 15.47
C LYS A 205 16.78 0.93 15.24
N GLU A 206 15.55 1.24 15.68
CA GLU A 206 14.40 0.37 15.46
C GLU A 206 14.09 0.18 13.97
N MET A 207 14.26 1.22 13.15
CA MET A 207 14.13 1.13 11.69
C MET A 207 15.19 0.20 11.09
N GLU A 208 16.44 0.32 11.52
CA GLU A 208 17.54 -0.55 11.07
C GLU A 208 17.31 -2.02 11.50
N ASP A 209 16.84 -2.24 12.73
CA ASP A 209 16.52 -3.58 13.24
C ASP A 209 15.32 -4.20 12.50
N LEU A 210 14.35 -3.38 12.06
CA LEU A 210 13.24 -3.81 11.20
C LEU A 210 13.70 -4.18 9.80
N GLU A 211 14.63 -3.43 9.20
CA GLU A 211 15.20 -3.75 7.89
C GLU A 211 16.00 -5.07 7.91
N LYS A 212 16.74 -5.32 9.00
CA LYS A 212 17.50 -6.57 9.20
C LYS A 212 16.61 -7.80 9.36
N LYS A 213 15.41 -7.63 9.93
CA LYS A 213 14.41 -8.70 9.99
C LYS A 213 13.88 -8.94 8.57
N SER A 214 14.26 -10.07 7.98
CA SER A 214 14.09 -10.46 6.56
C SER A 214 12.65 -10.49 5.97
N ILE A 215 11.68 -9.86 6.62
CA ILE A 215 10.29 -9.72 6.17
C ILE A 215 10.13 -8.49 5.24
N LEU A 216 11.10 -7.56 5.22
CA LEU A 216 11.04 -6.28 4.48
C LEU A 216 12.26 -6.03 3.57
N LYS A 217 12.98 -7.06 3.11
CA LYS A 217 14.03 -6.87 2.10
C LYS A 217 13.43 -6.38 0.78
N ILE A 218 13.32 -5.06 0.63
CA ILE A 218 13.22 -4.38 -0.65
C ILE A 218 14.64 -4.47 -1.21
N GLN A 219 14.86 -5.35 -2.19
CA GLN A 219 16.06 -5.24 -3.02
C GLN A 219 15.81 -4.09 -4.00
N ASP A 220 16.76 -3.15 -4.05
CA ASP A 220 16.81 -2.04 -5.01
C ASP A 220 16.59 -2.49 -6.46
#